data_AF-A0A838S3U1-F1
#
_entry.id   AF-A0A838S3U1-F1
#
_cell.length_a   1.000
_cell.length_b   1.000
_cell.length_c   1.000
_cell.angle_alpha   90.00
_cell.angle_beta   90.00
_cell.angle_gamma   90.00
#
_symmetry.space_group_name_H-M   'P 1'
#
loop_
_entity.id
_entity.type
_entity.pdbx_description
1 polymer ?
#
loop_
_entity_poly.entity_id
_entity_poly.type
_entity_poly.pdbx_seq_one_letter_code
_entity_poly.pdbx_strand_id
1 'polypeptide(L)' 'MASIMARIRSFLRGPQGRRLTDQGRRMASDPRMRQKLQGLLSRRRRP' A
#
# COMPACT_ATOMS: atom_id res chain seq x y z
N MET A 1 -22.31 -9.91 15.48
CA MET A 1 -20.86 -10.12 15.29
C MET A 1 -20.27 -8.97 14.48
N ALA A 2 -19.31 -8.22 15.04
CA ALA A 2 -18.50 -7.32 14.22
C ALA A 2 -17.59 -8.19 13.33
N SER A 3 -17.86 -8.21 12.02
CA SER A 3 -17.04 -8.96 11.07
C SER A 3 -15.63 -8.36 11.00
N ILE A 4 -14.61 -9.18 10.74
CA ILE A 4 -13.20 -8.75 10.65
C ILE A 4 -13.05 -7.52 9.74
N MET A 5 -13.86 -7.44 8.67
CA MET A 5 -13.92 -6.30 7.76
C MET A 5 -14.35 -4.98 8.42
N ALA A 6 -15.25 -5.01 9.40
CA ALA A 6 -15.66 -3.83 10.14
C ALA A 6 -14.51 -3.30 11.02
N ARG A 7 -13.71 -4.20 11.60
CA ARG A 7 -12.55 -3.83 12.42
C ARG A 7 -11.42 -3.26 11.57
N ILE A 8 -11.16 -3.83 10.39
CA ILE A 8 -10.22 -3.27 9.40
C ILE A 8 -10.69 -1.89 8.95
N ARG A 9 -11.97 -1.74 8.61
CA ARG A 9 -12.53 -0.45 8.17
C ARG A 9 -12.47 0.62 9.28
N SER A 10 -12.72 0.23 10.52
CA SER A 10 -12.59 1.12 11.68
C SER A 10 -11.12 1.50 11.94
N PHE A 11 -10.20 0.54 11.82
CA PHE A 11 -8.76 0.77 11.91
C PHE A 11 -8.26 1.73 10.82
N LEU A 12 -8.65 1.51 9.56
CA LEU A 12 -8.32 2.38 8.43
C LEU A 12 -8.86 3.80 8.58
N ARG A 13 -10.04 3.96 9.21
CA ARG A 13 -10.63 5.27 9.53
C ARG A 13 -9.97 5.96 10.74
N GLY A 14 -9.24 5.22 11.57
CA GLY A 14 -8.51 5.76 12.71
C GLY A 14 -7.24 6.52 12.29
N PRO A 15 -6.63 7.30 13.23
CA PRO A 15 -5.43 8.10 12.94
C PRO A 15 -4.22 7.23 12.55
N GLN A 16 -4.11 6.02 13.10
CA GLN A 16 -3.05 5.06 12.72
C GLN A 16 -3.26 4.51 11.30
N GLY A 17 -4.50 4.15 10.94
CA GLY A 17 -4.83 3.67 9.60
C GLY A 17 -4.70 4.74 8.52
N ARG A 18 -5.05 6.00 8.83
CA ARG A 18 -4.77 7.14 7.94
C ARG A 18 -3.28 7.29 7.67
N ARG A 19 -2.41 7.24 8.69
CA ARG A 19 -0.95 7.32 8.50
C ARG A 19 -0.40 6.22 7.62
N LEU A 20 -0.83 4.97 7.83
CA LEU A 20 -0.47 3.82 6.98
C LEU A 20 -0.95 4.01 5.55
N THR A 21 -2.20 4.44 5.37
CA THR A 21 -2.79 4.71 4.06
C THR A 21 -2.08 5.87 3.36
N ASP A 22 -1.74 6.94 4.08
CA ASP A 22 -1.02 8.10 3.54
C ASP A 22 0.43 7.77 3.18
N GLN A 23 1.13 6.97 4.00
CA GLN A 23 2.46 6.46 3.64
C GLN A 23 2.37 5.58 2.39
N GLY A 24 1.43 4.65 2.36
CA GLY A 24 1.19 3.80 1.19
C GLY A 24 0.83 4.61 -0.04
N ARG A 25 0.00 5.65 0.11
CA ARG A 25 -0.39 6.54 -0.97
C ARG A 25 0.79 7.37 -1.47
N ARG A 26 1.61 7.94 -0.58
CA ARG A 26 2.85 8.64 -0.95
C ARG A 26 3.84 7.73 -1.66
N MET A 27 4.03 6.51 -1.17
CA MET A 27 4.87 5.50 -1.83
C MET A 27 4.31 5.10 -3.20
N ALA A 28 3.00 4.97 -3.34
CA ALA A 28 2.34 4.65 -4.60
C ALA A 28 2.31 5.83 -5.59
N SER A 29 2.24 7.06 -5.06
CA SER A 29 2.30 8.31 -5.81
C SER A 29 3.70 8.64 -6.29
N ASP A 30 4.74 8.02 -5.73
CA ASP A 30 6.11 8.25 -6.16
C ASP A 30 6.40 7.48 -7.47
N PRO A 31 6.56 8.18 -8.61
CA PRO A 31 6.86 7.53 -9.89
C PRO A 31 8.22 6.82 -9.87
N ARG A 32 9.16 7.25 -9.03
CA ARG A 32 10.49 6.62 -8.90
C ARG A 32 10.37 5.24 -8.26
N MET A 33 9.49 5.10 -7.26
CA MET A 33 9.20 3.80 -6.64
C MET A 33 8.55 2.85 -7.65
N ARG A 34 7.65 3.36 -8.49
CA ARG A 34 7.04 2.61 -9.61
C ARG A 34 8.07 2.12 -10.63
N GLN A 35 8.99 2.97 -11.05
CA GLN A 35 10.06 2.59 -11.98
C GLN A 35 11.00 1.55 -11.38
N LYS A 36 11.35 1.70 -10.10
CA LYS A 36 12.19 0.73 -9.38
C LYS A 36 11.49 -0.62 -9.24
N LEU A 37 10.20 -0.63 -8.91
CA LEU A 37 9.38 -1.83 -8.84
C LEU A 37 9.23 -2.49 -10.22
N GLN A 38 8.99 -1.70 -11.28
CA GLN A 38 8.97 -2.22 -12.65
C GLN A 38 10.33 -2.81 -13.05
N GLY A 39 11.45 -2.16 -12.73
CA GLY A 39 12.78 -2.69 -13.02
C GLY A 39 13.06 -4.02 -12.31
N LEU A 40 12.67 -4.13 -11.04
CA LEU A 40 12.80 -5.37 -10.26
C LEU A 40 11.87 -6.48 -10.77
N LEU A 41 10.61 -6.15 -11.11
CA LEU A 41 9.66 -7.09 -11.71
C LEU A 41 10.12 -7.55 -13.08
N SER A 42 10.61 -6.66 -13.93
CA SER A 42 11.16 -6.97 -15.25
C SER A 42 12.41 -7.83 -15.14
N ARG A 43 13.27 -7.59 -14.13
CA ARG A 43 14.45 -8.43 -13.88
C ARG A 43 14.07 -9.83 -13.38
N ARG A 44 12.97 -9.96 -12.63
CA ARG A 44 12.45 -11.25 -12.15
C ARG A 44 11.56 -11.98 -13.17
N ARG A 45 11.03 -11.26 -14.16
CA ARG A 45 10.28 -11.82 -15.29
C ARG A 45 11.15 -12.22 -16.48
N ARG A 46 12.44 -11.87 -16.49
CA ARG A 46 13.39 -12.46 -17.42
C ARG A 46 13.72 -13.87 -16.91
N PRO A 47 13.38 -14.93 -17.66
CA PRO A 47 13.71 -16.31 -17.29
C PRO A 47 15.23 -16.52 -17.21
#